data_AF-A0A915ARD4-F1
#
_entry.id   AF-A0A915ARD4-F1
#
_cell.length_a   1.000
_cell.length_b   1.000
_cell.length_c   1.000
_cell.angle_alpha   90.00
_cell.angle_beta   90.00
_cell.angle_gamma   90.00
#
_symmetry.space_group_name_H-M   'P 1'
#
loop_
_entity.id
_entity.type
_entity.pdbx_description
1 polymer ?
#
loop_
_entity_poly.entity_id
_entity_poly.type
_entity_poly.pdbx_seq_one_letter_code
_entity_poly.pdbx_strand_id
1 'polypeptide(L)'
;MESQRAYRFVQGKDWGFKKFIRRDFLLDEANGLLPEDRLSIFCEVSVVAETVNVTGQSNLMQFRVPPCRLPDDMANLFEKHNFSDCLLVTGTKEFHVHKAILATRSPVFAACFEHKMSEAQSDRVIIDDVEPEVMKEMLRFMYTDQAPNLDRMADTLLAAADKYQLDRLKVMCEQALCLNLTNDNACETLILADLHSAEQLKQQAIDYINVHANEIMESDGWSCLVKDHPPLLAEVFRALATQQTPPIIMSQPPRKRLKHL
;
A
#
# COMPACT_ATOMS: atom_id res chain seq x y z
N MET A 1 -14.25 -21.95 31.01
CA MET A 1 -13.47 -20.74 30.66
C MET A 1 -12.01 -21.17 30.56
N GLU A 2 -11.60 -21.67 29.40
CA GLU A 2 -10.21 -22.06 29.17
C GLU A 2 -9.39 -20.80 28.92
N SER A 3 -8.28 -20.68 29.65
CA SER A 3 -7.31 -19.59 29.49
C SER A 3 -6.73 -19.69 28.08
N GLN A 4 -7.11 -18.79 27.17
CA GLN A 4 -6.44 -18.60 25.87
C GLN A 4 -5.01 -18.12 26.14
N ARG A 5 -4.08 -19.07 26.31
CA ARG A 5 -2.65 -18.80 26.38
C ARG A 5 -2.14 -18.70 24.95
N ALA A 6 -1.74 -17.50 24.53
CA ALA A 6 -0.96 -17.34 23.30
C ALA A 6 0.43 -17.92 23.53
N TYR A 7 0.90 -18.75 22.60
CA TYR A 7 2.24 -19.32 22.63
C TYR A 7 3.15 -18.57 21.67
N ARG A 8 4.42 -18.38 22.07
CA ARG A 8 5.43 -17.82 21.17
C ARG A 8 5.88 -18.91 20.18
N PHE A 9 5.67 -18.63 18.89
CA PHE A 9 6.23 -19.43 17.80
C PHE A 9 7.62 -18.90 17.42
N VAL A 10 8.54 -19.82 17.19
CA VAL A 10 9.88 -19.56 16.62
C VAL A 10 10.16 -20.66 15.60
N GLN A 11 11.00 -20.40 14.62
CA GLN A 11 11.32 -21.36 13.58
C GLN A 11 11.78 -22.70 14.19
N GLY A 12 11.19 -23.81 13.73
CA GLY A 12 11.49 -25.17 14.22
C GLY A 12 10.81 -25.55 15.54
N LYS A 13 9.91 -24.72 16.09
CA LYS A 13 9.14 -25.04 17.29
C LYS A 13 7.66 -25.26 16.96
N ASP A 14 7.12 -26.36 17.46
CA ASP A 14 5.69 -26.68 17.38
C ASP A 14 4.99 -26.47 18.74
N TRP A 15 3.67 -26.38 18.67
CA TRP A 15 2.78 -26.36 19.82
C TRP A 15 1.52 -27.15 19.48
N GLY A 16 1.00 -27.89 20.45
CA GLY A 16 -0.21 -28.69 20.27
C GLY A 16 -0.46 -29.63 21.43
N PHE A 17 -1.43 -30.52 21.26
CA PHE A 17 -1.80 -31.49 22.28
C PHE A 17 -1.22 -32.85 21.93
N LYS A 18 -0.26 -33.33 22.74
CA LYS A 18 0.31 -34.69 22.59
C LYS A 18 -0.75 -35.80 22.67
N LYS A 19 -1.88 -35.52 23.33
CA LYS A 19 -3.02 -36.42 23.47
C LYS A 19 -4.29 -35.65 23.11
N PHE A 20 -4.51 -35.48 21.81
CA PHE A 20 -5.65 -34.71 21.29
C PHE A 20 -6.97 -35.49 21.38
N ILE A 21 -6.99 -36.73 20.91
CA ILE A 21 -8.18 -37.60 20.91
C ILE A 21 -7.75 -39.05 21.14
N ARG A 22 -8.59 -39.83 21.83
CA ARG A 22 -8.32 -41.27 22.00
C ARG A 22 -8.64 -42.01 20.70
N ARG A 23 -7.82 -43.01 20.37
CA ARG A 23 -7.97 -43.77 19.12
C ARG A 23 -9.28 -44.57 19.07
N ASP A 24 -9.69 -45.18 20.17
CA ASP A 24 -10.94 -45.94 20.25
C ASP A 24 -12.17 -45.05 20.06
N PHE A 25 -12.16 -43.86 20.65
CA PHE A 25 -13.22 -42.87 20.43
C PHE A 25 -13.28 -42.35 18.99
N LEU A 26 -12.11 -42.13 18.36
CA LEU A 26 -12.04 -41.69 16.97
C LEU A 26 -12.54 -42.76 15.98
N LEU A 27 -12.25 -44.05 16.24
CA LEU A 27 -12.59 -45.16 15.36
C LEU A 27 -14.00 -45.71 15.55
N ASP A 28 -14.70 -45.29 16.60
CA ASP A 28 -16.08 -45.69 16.85
C ASP A 28 -17.03 -44.98 15.87
N GLU A 29 -17.61 -45.75 14.95
CA GLU A 29 -18.54 -45.26 13.91
C GLU A 29 -19.73 -44.50 14.50
N ALA A 30 -20.14 -44.80 15.75
CA ALA A 30 -21.22 -44.09 16.42
C ALA A 30 -20.90 -42.61 16.66
N ASN A 31 -19.62 -42.22 16.70
CA ASN A 31 -19.20 -40.84 16.91
C ASN A 31 -19.17 -40.01 15.62
N GLY A 32 -19.23 -40.64 14.44
CA GLY A 32 -19.31 -39.94 13.14
C GLY A 32 -18.10 -39.06 12.80
N LEU A 33 -16.94 -39.32 13.41
CA LEU A 33 -15.71 -38.51 13.23
C LEU A 33 -14.85 -38.94 12.04
N LEU A 34 -15.15 -40.09 11.43
CA LEU A 34 -14.47 -40.65 10.26
C LEU A 34 -15.47 -41.05 9.15
N PRO A 35 -16.29 -40.11 8.64
CA PRO A 35 -17.13 -40.41 7.49
C PRO A 35 -16.23 -40.79 6.30
N GLU A 36 -16.52 -41.93 5.68
CA GLU A 36 -15.74 -42.46 4.54
C GLU A 36 -14.25 -42.65 4.85
N ASP A 37 -13.92 -43.05 6.10
CA ASP A 37 -12.54 -43.24 6.57
C ASP A 37 -11.67 -41.97 6.46
N ARG A 38 -12.29 -40.78 6.45
CA ARG A 38 -11.61 -39.49 6.34
C ARG A 38 -11.68 -38.69 7.64
N LEU A 39 -10.52 -38.41 8.23
CA LEU A 39 -10.38 -37.47 9.35
C LEU A 39 -10.21 -36.03 8.84
N SER A 40 -11.16 -35.15 9.15
CA SER A 40 -11.03 -33.71 8.93
C SER A 40 -10.66 -32.99 10.22
N ILE A 41 -9.47 -32.38 10.27
CA ILE A 41 -9.01 -31.59 11.42
C ILE A 41 -9.23 -30.11 11.12
N PHE A 42 -9.94 -29.41 12.00
CA PHE A 42 -10.10 -27.96 11.96
C PHE A 42 -9.15 -27.29 12.95
N CYS A 43 -8.38 -26.32 12.48
CA CYS A 43 -7.43 -25.56 13.30
C CYS A 43 -7.71 -24.07 13.15
N GLU A 44 -8.05 -23.41 14.26
CA GLU A 44 -8.22 -21.96 14.31
C GLU A 44 -6.97 -21.33 14.93
N VAL A 45 -6.38 -20.36 14.24
CA VAL A 45 -5.15 -19.67 14.68
C VAL A 45 -5.45 -18.18 14.83
N SER A 46 -5.26 -17.66 16.05
CA SER A 46 -5.34 -16.21 16.32
C SER A 46 -3.94 -15.67 16.64
N VAL A 47 -3.44 -14.77 15.79
CA VAL A 47 -2.15 -14.11 16.00
C VAL A 47 -2.37 -12.81 16.76
N VAL A 48 -1.74 -12.67 17.92
CA VAL A 48 -1.80 -11.45 18.74
C VAL A 48 -0.53 -10.65 18.51
N ALA A 49 -0.67 -9.45 17.95
CA ALA A 49 0.41 -8.46 17.87
C ALA A 49 0.16 -7.35 18.90
N GLU A 50 1.22 -6.86 19.54
CA GLU A 50 1.12 -5.68 20.40
C GLU A 50 0.81 -4.46 19.53
N THR A 51 -0.35 -3.84 19.77
CA THR A 51 -0.70 -2.54 19.20
C THR A 51 -0.49 -1.47 20.27
N VAL A 52 0.16 -0.37 19.88
CA VAL A 52 0.25 0.82 20.74
C VAL A 52 -0.93 1.72 20.40
N ASN A 53 -1.85 1.90 21.35
CA ASN A 53 -2.92 2.88 21.18
C ASN A 53 -2.32 4.29 21.29
N VAL A 54 -2.19 4.98 20.15
CA VAL A 54 -1.86 6.40 20.13
C VAL A 54 -3.13 7.20 20.43
N THR A 55 -3.45 7.35 21.71
CA THR A 55 -4.53 8.24 22.12
C THR A 55 -4.04 9.69 22.06
N GLY A 56 -4.71 10.54 21.27
CA GLY A 56 -4.49 11.98 21.29
C GLY A 56 -4.68 12.54 22.70
N GLN A 57 -3.95 13.61 23.04
CA GLN A 57 -3.93 14.23 24.36
C GLN A 57 -5.35 14.38 24.94
N SER A 58 -5.64 13.71 26.06
CA SER A 58 -6.83 13.94 26.86
C SER A 58 -6.65 15.25 27.63
N ASN A 59 -7.12 16.35 27.06
CA ASN A 59 -7.11 17.63 27.74
C ASN A 59 -7.88 17.52 29.07
N LEU A 60 -7.18 17.78 30.18
CA LEU A 60 -7.74 17.84 31.55
C LEU A 60 -8.71 19.02 31.76
N MET A 61 -8.91 19.88 30.75
CA MET A 61 -9.86 20.99 30.74
C MET A 61 -10.91 20.80 29.64
N GLN A 62 -12.19 20.90 30.01
CA GLN A 62 -13.37 20.68 29.15
C GLN A 62 -13.65 21.82 28.15
N PHE A 63 -12.64 22.34 27.47
CA PHE A 63 -12.88 23.25 26.35
C PHE A 63 -13.29 22.44 25.11
N ARG A 64 -14.49 22.70 24.59
CA ARG A 64 -14.94 22.14 23.31
C ARG A 64 -14.35 22.97 22.17
N VAL A 65 -13.20 22.55 21.66
CA VAL A 65 -12.60 23.14 20.46
C VAL A 65 -13.37 22.60 19.24
N PRO A 66 -13.93 23.46 18.37
CA PRO A 66 -14.52 23.01 17.10
C PRO A 66 -13.49 22.29 16.23
N PRO A 67 -13.91 21.35 15.35
CA PRO A 67 -12.98 20.66 14.47
C PRO A 67 -12.28 21.61 13.51
N CYS A 68 -11.05 21.26 13.12
CA CYS A 68 -10.33 21.97 12.06
C CYS A 68 -11.11 21.89 10.75
N ARG A 69 -11.37 23.04 10.12
CA ARG A 69 -12.10 23.15 8.84
C ARG A 69 -11.21 23.55 7.66
N LEU A 70 -9.90 23.63 7.86
CA LEU A 70 -8.97 24.07 6.82
C LEU A 70 -9.13 23.27 5.50
N PRO A 71 -9.25 21.93 5.51
CA PRO A 71 -9.49 21.18 4.27
C PRO A 71 -10.79 21.59 3.56
N ASP A 72 -11.87 21.82 4.31
CA ASP A 72 -13.16 22.23 3.73
C ASP A 72 -13.11 23.66 3.18
N ASP A 73 -12.45 24.58 3.89
CA ASP A 73 -12.27 25.96 3.47
C ASP A 73 -11.40 26.04 2.20
N MET A 74 -10.37 25.19 2.08
CA MET A 74 -9.53 25.07 0.88
C MET A 74 -10.26 24.37 -0.28
N ALA A 75 -11.10 23.37 0.00
CA ALA A 75 -11.97 22.76 -1.00
C ALA A 75 -12.91 23.81 -1.61
N ASN A 76 -13.51 24.66 -0.77
CA ASN A 76 -14.36 25.76 -1.21
C ASN A 76 -13.61 26.77 -2.09
N LEU A 77 -12.34 27.03 -1.81
CA LEU A 77 -11.50 27.92 -2.64
C LEU A 77 -11.31 27.34 -4.04
N PHE A 78 -11.07 26.02 -4.14
CA PHE A 78 -10.95 25.32 -5.42
C PHE A 78 -12.27 25.31 -6.21
N GLU A 79 -13.38 24.95 -5.58
CA GLU A 79 -14.69 24.81 -6.24
C GLU A 79 -15.32 26.14 -6.65
N LYS A 80 -15.06 27.22 -5.89
CA LYS A 80 -15.62 28.56 -6.20
C LYS A 80 -14.76 29.39 -7.14
N HIS A 81 -13.52 28.96 -7.39
CA HIS A 81 -12.57 29.64 -8.29
C HIS A 81 -12.21 31.09 -7.87
N ASN A 82 -12.53 31.49 -6.64
CA ASN A 82 -12.29 32.84 -6.15
C ASN A 82 -10.78 33.12 -6.10
N PHE A 83 -10.32 34.23 -6.68
CA PHE A 83 -8.92 34.66 -6.69
C PHE A 83 -7.95 33.73 -7.45
N SER A 84 -8.45 32.86 -8.33
CA SER A 84 -7.59 32.05 -9.20
C SER A 84 -6.71 32.94 -10.08
N ASP A 85 -5.45 32.60 -10.20
CA ASP A 85 -4.43 33.32 -10.97
C ASP A 85 -3.80 32.46 -12.09
N CYS A 86 -4.36 31.27 -12.34
CA CYS A 86 -3.97 30.37 -13.41
C CYS A 86 -5.12 29.47 -13.88
N LEU A 87 -5.10 29.12 -15.16
CA LEU A 87 -6.01 28.17 -15.80
C LEU A 87 -5.24 26.93 -16.25
N LEU A 88 -5.58 25.76 -15.72
CA LEU A 88 -5.09 24.49 -16.26
C LEU A 88 -6.10 23.95 -17.26
N VAL A 89 -5.63 23.52 -18.42
CA VAL A 89 -6.48 22.97 -19.49
C VAL A 89 -6.08 21.53 -19.72
N THR A 90 -7.05 20.63 -19.56
CA THR A 90 -6.86 19.19 -19.71
C THR A 90 -7.92 18.66 -20.67
N GLY A 91 -7.50 18.31 -21.89
CA GLY A 91 -8.43 17.99 -22.97
C GLY A 91 -9.44 19.12 -23.22
N THR A 92 -10.72 18.86 -22.94
CA THR A 92 -11.83 19.84 -23.09
C THR A 92 -12.23 20.52 -21.79
N LYS A 93 -11.55 20.22 -20.67
CA LYS A 93 -11.87 20.76 -19.34
C LYS A 93 -10.87 21.84 -18.96
N GLU A 94 -11.38 22.84 -18.26
CA GLU A 94 -10.59 23.95 -17.73
C GLU A 94 -10.75 24.00 -16.20
N PHE A 95 -9.64 24.22 -15.50
CA PHE A 95 -9.57 24.27 -14.04
C PHE A 95 -8.94 25.58 -13.60
N HIS A 96 -9.71 26.40 -12.90
CA HIS A 96 -9.21 27.60 -12.25
C HIS A 96 -8.45 27.23 -10.97
N VAL A 97 -7.18 27.61 -10.90
CA VAL A 97 -6.29 27.23 -9.81
C VAL A 97 -5.47 28.41 -9.30
N HIS A 98 -4.77 28.18 -8.19
CA HIS A 98 -3.89 29.16 -7.54
C HIS A 98 -2.46 28.67 -7.62
N LYS A 99 -1.59 29.42 -8.32
CA LYS A 99 -0.18 29.07 -8.51
C LYS A 99 0.52 28.84 -7.18
N ALA A 100 0.27 29.69 -6.18
CA ALA A 100 0.90 29.59 -4.87
C ALA A 100 0.60 28.24 -4.18
N ILE A 101 -0.64 27.74 -4.29
CA ILE A 101 -1.03 26.46 -3.70
C ILE A 101 -0.33 25.32 -4.44
N LEU A 102 -0.45 25.29 -5.77
CA LEU A 102 0.13 24.22 -6.58
C LEU A 102 1.66 24.17 -6.48
N ALA A 103 2.34 25.31 -6.54
CA ALA A 103 3.80 25.41 -6.36
C ALA A 103 4.25 24.92 -4.98
N THR A 104 3.47 25.22 -3.93
CA THR A 104 3.80 24.75 -2.58
C THR A 104 3.62 23.24 -2.43
N ARG A 105 2.68 22.65 -3.17
CA ARG A 105 2.28 21.24 -3.04
C ARG A 105 3.00 20.31 -4.02
N SER A 106 3.53 20.84 -5.12
CA SER A 106 4.19 20.08 -6.17
C SER A 106 5.44 20.83 -6.67
N PRO A 107 6.65 20.24 -6.51
CA PRO A 107 7.88 20.78 -7.08
C PRO A 107 7.80 20.97 -8.60
N VAL A 108 7.03 20.12 -9.29
CA VAL A 108 6.83 20.20 -10.74
C VAL A 108 6.03 21.44 -11.12
N PHE A 109 4.95 21.74 -10.39
CA PHE A 109 4.24 23.00 -10.59
C PHE A 109 5.07 24.21 -10.16
N ALA A 110 5.88 24.10 -9.09
CA ALA A 110 6.80 25.17 -8.69
C ALA A 110 7.75 25.53 -9.83
N ALA A 111 8.43 24.54 -10.40
CA ALA A 111 9.32 24.72 -11.55
C ALA A 111 8.58 25.24 -12.79
N CYS A 112 7.37 24.74 -13.05
CA CYS A 112 6.51 25.18 -14.16
C CYS A 112 6.15 26.67 -14.07
N PHE A 113 5.92 27.20 -12.86
CA PHE A 113 5.56 28.59 -12.66
C PHE A 113 6.77 29.52 -12.47
N GLU A 114 7.89 29.03 -11.95
CA GLU A 114 9.12 29.81 -11.73
C GLU A 114 9.89 30.02 -13.04
N HIS A 115 10.04 28.96 -13.83
CA HIS A 115 10.62 29.07 -15.15
C HIS A 115 9.52 29.52 -16.11
N LYS A 116 9.71 30.68 -16.75
CA LYS A 116 8.83 31.17 -17.83
C LYS A 116 8.92 30.24 -19.05
N MET A 117 8.41 29.02 -18.94
CA MET A 117 8.06 28.22 -20.11
C MET A 117 7.03 29.03 -20.92
N SER A 118 7.04 28.87 -22.23
CA SER A 118 6.20 29.68 -23.14
C SER A 118 4.72 29.69 -22.74
N GLU A 119 4.20 28.64 -22.09
CA GLU A 119 2.84 28.59 -21.54
C GLU A 119 2.63 29.55 -20.35
N ALA A 120 3.62 29.72 -19.48
CA ALA A 120 3.53 30.54 -18.27
C ALA A 120 3.42 32.06 -18.53
N GLN A 121 3.65 32.51 -19.77
CA GLN A 121 3.39 33.91 -20.15
C GLN A 121 1.90 34.24 -20.28
N SER A 122 1.03 33.22 -20.33
CA SER A 122 -0.41 33.38 -20.59
C SER A 122 -1.31 33.02 -19.40
N ASP A 123 -0.75 32.79 -18.21
CA ASP A 123 -1.45 32.27 -17.02
C ASP A 123 -2.29 31.02 -17.31
N ARG A 124 -1.96 30.31 -18.39
CA ARG A 124 -2.67 29.14 -18.91
C ARG A 124 -1.67 28.04 -19.19
N VAL A 125 -1.91 26.85 -18.61
CA VAL A 125 -1.03 25.69 -18.78
C VAL A 125 -1.86 24.55 -19.39
N ILE A 126 -1.35 23.95 -20.46
CA ILE A 126 -1.98 22.83 -21.15
C ILE A 126 -1.37 21.52 -20.63
N ILE A 127 -2.23 20.57 -20.27
CA ILE A 127 -1.87 19.25 -19.74
C ILE A 127 -2.57 18.21 -20.62
N ASP A 128 -1.84 17.57 -21.51
CA ASP A 128 -2.40 16.66 -22.52
C ASP A 128 -2.38 15.17 -22.09
N ASP A 129 -1.65 14.84 -21.04
CA ASP A 129 -1.31 13.46 -20.66
C ASP A 129 -1.93 13.01 -19.33
N VAL A 130 -2.88 13.78 -18.79
CA VAL A 130 -3.67 13.40 -17.62
C VAL A 130 -5.15 13.47 -18.00
N GLU A 131 -5.94 12.48 -17.63
CA GLU A 131 -7.39 12.52 -17.89
C GLU A 131 -8.08 13.58 -17.00
N PRO A 132 -9.10 14.31 -17.48
CA PRO A 132 -9.70 15.39 -16.69
C PRO A 132 -10.24 14.99 -15.31
N GLU A 133 -10.77 13.78 -15.16
CA GLU A 133 -11.27 13.31 -13.86
C GLU A 133 -10.11 13.02 -12.89
N VAL A 134 -9.01 12.42 -13.38
CA VAL A 134 -7.77 12.21 -12.60
C VAL A 134 -7.15 13.55 -12.21
N MET A 135 -7.13 14.51 -13.13
CA MET A 135 -6.64 15.87 -12.86
C MET A 135 -7.46 16.55 -11.77
N LYS A 136 -8.79 16.43 -11.82
CA LYS A 136 -9.68 17.00 -10.80
C LYS A 136 -9.42 16.40 -9.42
N GLU A 137 -9.27 15.08 -9.34
CA GLU A 137 -9.00 14.39 -8.08
C GLU A 137 -7.62 14.76 -7.52
N MET A 138 -6.59 14.85 -8.37
CA MET A 138 -5.26 15.30 -8.00
C MET A 138 -5.28 16.75 -7.49
N LEU A 139 -6.00 17.66 -8.15
CA LEU A 139 -6.15 19.04 -7.68
C LEU A 139 -6.87 19.08 -6.34
N ARG A 140 -7.95 18.34 -6.16
CA ARG A 140 -8.63 18.24 -4.87
C ARG A 140 -7.68 17.80 -3.76
N PHE A 141 -6.82 16.81 -4.04
CA PHE A 141 -5.77 16.39 -3.11
C PHE A 141 -4.79 17.53 -2.78
N MET A 142 -4.33 18.29 -3.78
CA MET A 142 -3.41 19.41 -3.53
C MET A 142 -3.99 20.45 -2.56
N TYR A 143 -5.30 20.73 -2.65
CA TYR A 143 -5.96 21.71 -1.77
C TYR A 143 -6.33 21.15 -0.39
N THR A 144 -6.68 19.87 -0.30
CA THR A 144 -7.38 19.32 0.87
C THR A 144 -6.66 18.16 1.57
N ASP A 145 -5.62 17.61 0.93
CA ASP A 145 -4.92 16.38 1.34
C ASP A 145 -5.81 15.13 1.35
N GLN A 146 -6.95 15.19 0.62
CA GLN A 146 -7.95 14.13 0.48
C GLN A 146 -8.23 13.81 -0.99
N ALA A 147 -8.42 12.52 -1.28
CA ALA A 147 -8.78 11.99 -2.59
C ALA A 147 -9.90 10.94 -2.44
N PRO A 148 -11.16 11.36 -2.22
CA PRO A 148 -12.28 10.43 -1.95
C PRO A 148 -12.67 9.51 -3.10
N ASN A 149 -12.24 9.77 -4.34
CA ASN A 149 -12.49 8.89 -5.49
C ASN A 149 -11.28 8.03 -5.88
N LEU A 150 -10.21 8.07 -5.08
CA LEU A 150 -8.94 7.37 -5.36
C LEU A 150 -9.13 5.90 -5.72
N ASP A 151 -9.96 5.17 -4.98
CA ASP A 151 -10.18 3.73 -5.19
C ASP A 151 -10.69 3.38 -6.60
N ARG A 152 -11.30 4.34 -7.31
CA ARG A 152 -11.84 4.13 -8.67
C ARG A 152 -10.82 4.36 -9.78
N MET A 153 -9.67 4.96 -9.47
CA MET A 153 -8.69 5.45 -10.44
C MET A 153 -7.26 5.35 -9.91
N ALA A 154 -6.98 4.43 -8.99
CA ALA A 154 -5.73 4.38 -8.23
C ALA A 154 -4.49 4.20 -9.14
N ASP A 155 -4.64 3.48 -10.24
CA ASP A 155 -3.59 3.24 -11.24
C ASP A 155 -3.18 4.51 -11.99
N THR A 156 -4.16 5.22 -12.55
CA THR A 156 -3.96 6.46 -13.30
C THR A 156 -3.61 7.63 -12.37
N LEU A 157 -4.16 7.65 -11.15
CA LEU A 157 -3.82 8.62 -10.13
C LEU A 157 -2.41 8.39 -9.55
N LEU A 158 -1.94 7.15 -9.47
CA LEU A 158 -0.54 6.84 -9.14
C LEU A 158 0.41 7.45 -10.17
N ALA A 159 0.13 7.27 -11.46
CA ALA A 159 0.91 7.85 -12.54
C ALA A 159 0.96 9.39 -12.45
N ALA A 160 -0.18 10.03 -12.20
CA ALA A 160 -0.25 11.47 -12.01
C ALA A 160 0.51 11.92 -10.75
N ALA A 161 0.35 11.21 -9.63
CA ALA A 161 1.02 11.54 -8.37
C ALA A 161 2.54 11.44 -8.48
N ASP A 162 3.06 10.42 -9.16
CA ASP A 162 4.49 10.28 -9.45
C ASP A 162 4.99 11.42 -10.35
N LYS A 163 4.29 11.67 -11.46
CA LYS A 163 4.63 12.74 -12.41
C LYS A 163 4.71 14.12 -11.74
N TYR A 164 3.75 14.44 -10.86
CA TYR A 164 3.68 15.73 -10.17
C TYR A 164 4.37 15.74 -8.80
N GLN A 165 5.08 14.66 -8.45
CA GLN A 165 5.85 14.51 -7.21
C GLN A 165 5.01 14.76 -5.94
N LEU A 166 3.88 14.06 -5.87
CA LEU A 166 2.95 14.08 -4.74
C LEU A 166 3.11 12.81 -3.90
N ASP A 167 4.23 12.69 -3.18
CA ASP A 167 4.64 11.46 -2.48
C ASP A 167 3.54 10.86 -1.59
N ARG A 168 2.81 11.69 -0.84
CA ARG A 168 1.72 11.20 0.02
C ARG A 168 0.56 10.62 -0.79
N LEU A 169 0.17 11.27 -1.89
CA LEU A 169 -0.88 10.75 -2.76
C LEU A 169 -0.42 9.46 -3.46
N LYS A 170 0.84 9.41 -3.88
CA LYS A 170 1.47 8.24 -4.48
C LYS A 170 1.36 7.03 -3.54
N VAL A 171 1.75 7.19 -2.28
CA VAL A 171 1.64 6.12 -1.26
C VAL A 171 0.18 5.75 -0.95
N MET A 172 -0.76 6.70 -0.99
CA MET A 172 -2.19 6.38 -0.86
C MET A 172 -2.68 5.51 -2.03
N CYS A 173 -2.23 5.79 -3.26
CA CYS A 173 -2.53 4.96 -4.43
C CYS A 173 -1.87 3.57 -4.31
N GLU A 174 -0.63 3.50 -3.84
CA GLU A 174 0.07 2.24 -3.55
C GLU A 174 -0.74 1.36 -2.57
N GLN A 175 -1.25 1.97 -1.49
CA GLN A 175 -2.07 1.25 -0.52
C GLN A 175 -3.36 0.70 -1.14
N ALA A 176 -4.07 1.51 -1.93
CA ALA A 176 -5.32 1.07 -2.56
C ALA A 176 -5.10 -0.04 -3.60
N LEU A 177 -4.04 0.05 -4.40
CA LEU A 177 -3.68 -0.98 -5.37
C LEU A 177 -3.27 -2.28 -4.65
N CYS A 178 -2.49 -2.17 -3.56
CA CYS A 178 -2.08 -3.32 -2.76
C CYS A 178 -3.27 -4.07 -2.15
N LEU A 179 -4.28 -3.35 -1.64
CA LEU A 179 -5.49 -3.94 -1.05
C LEU A 179 -6.37 -4.67 -2.10
N ASN A 180 -6.20 -4.33 -3.38
CA ASN A 180 -6.96 -4.91 -4.49
C ASN A 180 -6.13 -5.89 -5.33
N LEU A 181 -4.99 -6.37 -4.82
CA LEU A 181 -4.19 -7.41 -5.49
C LEU A 181 -4.99 -8.70 -5.61
N THR A 182 -4.95 -9.28 -6.81
CA THR A 182 -5.53 -10.57 -7.17
C THR A 182 -4.54 -11.34 -8.04
N ASN A 183 -4.78 -12.64 -8.25
CA ASN A 183 -3.92 -13.45 -9.11
C ASN A 183 -3.94 -12.95 -10.57
N ASP A 184 -5.05 -12.33 -11.00
CA ASP A 184 -5.21 -11.82 -12.36
C ASP A 184 -4.44 -10.51 -12.59
N ASN A 185 -4.36 -9.64 -11.57
CA ASN A 185 -3.80 -8.29 -11.72
C ASN A 185 -2.40 -8.11 -11.10
N ALA A 186 -1.87 -9.10 -10.37
CA ALA A 186 -0.64 -8.94 -9.60
C ALA A 186 0.58 -8.60 -10.47
N CYS A 187 0.71 -9.25 -11.64
CA CYS A 187 1.81 -8.99 -12.57
C CYS A 187 1.71 -7.60 -13.21
N GLU A 188 0.51 -7.18 -13.62
CA GLU A 188 0.27 -5.85 -14.18
C GLU A 188 0.53 -4.75 -13.13
N THR A 189 0.09 -4.99 -11.89
CA THR A 189 0.33 -4.09 -10.76
C THR A 189 1.82 -3.97 -10.43
N LEU A 190 2.58 -5.07 -10.51
CA LEU A 190 4.03 -5.04 -10.35
C LEU A 190 4.71 -4.18 -11.42
N ILE A 191 4.30 -4.33 -12.68
CA ILE A 191 4.83 -3.54 -13.81
C ILE A 191 4.50 -2.06 -13.62
N LEU A 192 3.26 -1.74 -13.25
CA LEU A 192 2.82 -0.37 -12.95
C LEU A 192 3.61 0.24 -11.80
N ALA A 193 3.87 -0.54 -10.75
CA ALA A 193 4.62 -0.09 -9.59
C ALA A 193 6.07 0.24 -9.95
N ASP A 194 6.72 -0.57 -10.77
CA ASP A 194 8.07 -0.29 -11.28
C ASP A 194 8.10 0.95 -12.18
N LEU A 195 7.14 1.06 -13.11
CA LEU A 195 7.04 2.17 -14.04
C LEU A 195 6.95 3.52 -13.32
N HIS A 196 6.23 3.57 -12.21
CA HIS A 196 6.02 4.78 -11.42
C HIS A 196 6.87 4.82 -10.15
N SER A 197 7.96 4.03 -10.06
CA SER A 197 8.88 4.01 -8.91
C SER A 197 8.15 3.92 -7.55
N ALA A 198 7.12 3.09 -7.48
CA ALA A 198 6.23 2.90 -6.35
C ALA A 198 6.72 1.71 -5.51
N GLU A 199 7.79 1.94 -4.75
CA GLU A 199 8.59 0.90 -4.11
C GLU A 199 7.83 0.05 -3.08
N GLN A 200 6.87 0.63 -2.34
CA GLN A 200 6.11 -0.14 -1.36
C GLN A 200 5.16 -1.09 -2.06
N LEU A 201 4.43 -0.61 -3.07
CA LEU A 201 3.56 -1.45 -3.89
C LEU A 201 4.35 -2.52 -4.64
N LYS A 202 5.51 -2.18 -5.21
CA LYS A 202 6.38 -3.12 -5.92
C LYS A 202 6.76 -4.29 -5.00
N GLN A 203 7.21 -4.00 -3.79
CA GLN A 203 7.55 -5.04 -2.81
C GLN A 203 6.33 -5.90 -2.43
N GLN A 204 5.17 -5.29 -2.17
CA GLN A 204 3.96 -6.04 -1.83
C GLN A 204 3.47 -6.92 -2.98
N ALA A 205 3.55 -6.45 -4.23
CA ALA A 205 3.20 -7.23 -5.41
C ALA A 205 4.17 -8.42 -5.61
N ILE A 206 5.48 -8.21 -5.42
CA ILE A 206 6.48 -9.30 -5.43
C ILE A 206 6.16 -10.36 -4.37
N ASP A 207 5.88 -9.94 -3.15
CA ASP A 207 5.57 -10.86 -2.05
C ASP A 207 4.27 -11.63 -2.33
N TYR A 208 3.23 -10.96 -2.83
CA TYR A 208 1.98 -11.59 -3.25
C TYR A 208 2.21 -12.64 -4.35
N ILE A 209 2.98 -12.29 -5.39
CA ILE A 209 3.32 -13.20 -6.49
C ILE A 209 4.03 -14.45 -5.98
N ASN A 210 4.99 -14.29 -5.06
CA ASN A 210 5.73 -15.42 -4.50
C ASN A 210 4.85 -16.35 -3.65
N VAL A 211 3.87 -15.80 -2.92
CA VAL A 211 2.91 -16.60 -2.13
C VAL A 211 1.94 -17.38 -3.03
N HIS A 212 1.52 -16.79 -4.15
CA HIS A 212 0.52 -17.35 -5.07
C HIS A 212 1.13 -17.89 -6.38
N ALA A 213 2.43 -18.18 -6.39
CA ALA A 213 3.20 -18.46 -7.60
C ALA A 213 2.61 -19.58 -8.48
N ASN A 214 2.09 -20.65 -7.87
CA ASN A 214 1.53 -21.79 -8.59
C ASN A 214 0.38 -21.40 -9.53
N GLU A 215 -0.47 -20.47 -9.11
CA GLU A 215 -1.63 -20.03 -9.90
C GLU A 215 -1.24 -18.92 -10.86
N ILE A 216 -0.41 -17.97 -10.40
CA ILE A 216 0.00 -16.81 -11.20
C ILE A 216 0.86 -17.24 -12.39
N MET A 217 1.69 -18.27 -12.26
CA MET A 217 2.55 -18.76 -13.35
C MET A 217 1.77 -19.24 -14.59
N GLU A 218 0.49 -19.60 -14.42
CA GLU A 218 -0.40 -20.03 -15.51
C GLU A 218 -1.21 -18.85 -16.10
N SER A 219 -1.04 -17.63 -15.59
CA SER A 219 -1.76 -16.44 -16.05
C SER A 219 -1.12 -15.78 -17.28
N ASP A 220 -1.94 -15.07 -18.06
CA ASP A 220 -1.46 -14.23 -19.17
C ASP A 220 -0.56 -13.10 -18.66
N GLY A 221 -0.87 -12.54 -17.49
CA GLY A 221 -0.08 -11.49 -16.84
C GLY A 221 1.36 -11.94 -16.54
N TRP A 222 1.53 -13.20 -16.09
CA TRP A 222 2.87 -13.77 -15.90
C TRP A 222 3.62 -13.97 -17.21
N SER A 223 2.93 -14.45 -18.25
CA SER A 223 3.52 -14.60 -19.58
C SER A 223 4.02 -13.26 -20.13
N CYS A 224 3.26 -12.18 -19.92
CA CYS A 224 3.66 -10.81 -20.23
C CYS A 224 4.90 -10.37 -19.43
N LEU A 225 4.89 -10.56 -18.10
CA LEU A 225 6.01 -10.21 -17.22
C LEU A 225 7.31 -10.90 -17.65
N VAL A 226 7.26 -12.20 -17.95
CA VAL A 226 8.43 -13.00 -18.36
C VAL A 226 9.00 -12.52 -19.70
N LYS A 227 8.12 -12.17 -20.64
CA LYS A 227 8.51 -11.81 -22.00
C LYS A 227 9.01 -10.37 -22.10
N ASP A 228 8.27 -9.44 -21.51
CA ASP A 228 8.43 -8.01 -21.76
C ASP A 228 9.16 -7.29 -20.60
N HIS A 229 9.21 -7.89 -19.40
CA HIS A 229 9.89 -7.31 -18.22
C HIS A 229 10.87 -8.26 -17.50
N PRO A 230 11.92 -8.80 -18.18
CA PRO A 230 12.90 -9.71 -17.55
C PRO A 230 13.60 -9.19 -16.28
N PRO A 231 13.91 -7.88 -16.13
CA PRO A 231 14.49 -7.36 -14.88
C PRO A 231 13.59 -7.57 -13.66
N LEU A 232 12.28 -7.37 -13.82
CA LEU A 232 11.30 -7.59 -12.74
C LEU A 232 11.20 -9.05 -12.37
N LEU A 233 11.23 -9.95 -13.36
CA LEU A 233 11.29 -11.38 -13.11
C LEU A 233 12.52 -11.76 -12.24
N ALA A 234 13.69 -11.18 -12.54
CA ALA A 234 14.90 -11.42 -11.76
C ALA A 234 14.77 -10.92 -10.30
N GLU A 235 14.04 -9.82 -10.08
CA GLU A 235 13.73 -9.33 -8.74
C GLU A 235 12.77 -10.27 -7.99
N VAL A 236 11.70 -10.74 -8.65
CA VAL A 236 10.77 -11.73 -8.07
C VAL A 236 11.53 -12.99 -7.63
N PHE A 237 12.36 -13.55 -8.50
CA PHE A 237 13.19 -14.71 -8.17
C PHE A 237 14.18 -14.44 -7.04
N ARG A 238 14.80 -13.25 -7.01
CA ARG A 238 15.71 -12.86 -5.93
C ARG A 238 14.98 -12.81 -4.59
N ALA A 239 13.79 -12.20 -4.55
CA ALA A 239 12.96 -12.15 -3.35
C ALA A 239 12.60 -13.55 -2.87
N LEU A 240 12.17 -14.44 -3.76
CA LEU A 240 11.87 -15.83 -3.45
C LEU A 240 13.08 -16.56 -2.83
N ALA A 241 14.26 -16.40 -3.42
CA ALA A 241 15.49 -17.01 -2.92
C ALA A 241 15.85 -16.50 -1.51
N THR A 242 15.67 -15.20 -1.25
CA THR A 242 15.95 -14.62 0.08
C THR A 242 14.98 -15.10 1.16
N GLN A 243 13.71 -15.36 0.82
CA GLN A 243 12.74 -15.92 1.76
C GLN A 243 13.07 -17.38 2.15
N GLN A 244 13.74 -18.12 1.27
CA GLN A 244 14.12 -19.53 1.50
C GLN A 244 15.45 -19.69 2.25
N THR A 245 16.31 -18.66 2.30
CA THR A 245 17.55 -18.69 3.08
C THR A 245 17.28 -18.38 4.56
N PRO A 246 17.62 -19.30 5.51
CA PRO A 246 17.57 -18.96 6.92
C PRO A 246 18.55 -17.80 7.21
N PRO A 247 18.22 -16.86 8.12
CA PRO A 247 19.17 -15.83 8.51
C PRO A 247 20.44 -16.51 9.04
N ILE A 248 21.59 -16.21 8.43
CA ILE A 248 22.89 -16.67 8.92
C ILE A 248 23.10 -16.02 10.29
N ILE A 249 22.80 -16.75 11.35
CA ILE A 249 23.19 -16.37 12.71
C ILE A 249 24.71 -16.48 12.76
N MET A 250 25.41 -15.39 12.44
CA MET A 250 26.82 -15.25 12.78
C MET A 250 26.89 -15.26 14.31
N SER A 251 27.25 -16.41 14.88
CA SER A 251 27.52 -16.53 16.30
C SER A 251 28.67 -15.58 16.67
N GLN A 252 28.34 -14.48 17.33
CA GLN A 252 29.38 -13.63 17.92
C GLN A 252 30.14 -14.45 18.96
N PRO A 253 31.48 -14.45 18.95
CA PRO A 253 32.24 -15.11 20.01
C PRO A 253 31.93 -14.44 21.36
N PRO A 254 31.90 -15.23 22.46
CA PRO A 254 31.45 -14.74 23.75
C PRO A 254 32.34 -13.57 24.21
N ARG A 255 31.71 -12.42 24.49
CA ARG A 255 32.39 -11.27 25.12
C ARG A 255 32.96 -11.71 26.46
N LYS A 256 34.30 -11.78 26.55
CA LYS A 256 35.01 -12.00 27.81
C LYS A 256 34.64 -10.87 28.77
N ARG A 257 33.96 -11.21 29.87
CA ARG A 257 33.76 -10.28 31.00
C ARG A 257 35.13 -9.88 31.55
N LEU A 258 35.48 -8.61 31.40
CA LEU A 258 36.59 -8.01 32.14
C LEU A 258 36.22 -8.01 33.63
N LYS A 259 37.02 -8.69 34.44
CA LYS A 259 36.96 -8.60 35.89
C LYS A 259 37.60 -7.26 36.27
N HIS A 260 36.83 -6.35 36.85
CA HIS A 260 37.37 -5.18 37.53
C HIS A 260 38.14 -5.67 38.78
N LEU A 261 39.41 -5.28 38.86
CA LEU A 261 40.20 -5.20 40.08
C LEU A 261 40.21 -3.74 40.53
#